data_AF-A0A7S3ZF46-F1
#
_entry.id   AF-A0A7S3ZF46-F1
#
_cell.length_a   1.000
_cell.length_b   1.000
_cell.length_c   1.000
_cell.angle_alpha   90.00
_cell.angle_beta   90.00
_cell.angle_gamma   90.00
#
_symmetry.space_group_name_H-M   'P 1'
#
loop_
_entity.id
_entity.type
_entity.pdbx_description
1 polymer ?
#
loop_
_entity_poly.entity_id
_entity_poly.type
_entity_poly.pdbx_seq_one_letter_code
_entity_poly.pdbx_strand_id
1 'polypeptide(L)'
;KSLVVTPYQHLQTKVNQLEFLQKACRISTQSLRIVSKSQSLHKQVEKLKSTGIARDAVKAARTLKDIQQIFAETELKGVKVVEKHRKSLDQATKAVVTSGKELFQKAIKNLNQSDIGATLQAFYLLHCLTPQVDSALATIQDKAVRRV
;
A
#
# COMPACT_ATOMS: atom_id res chain seq x y z
N LYS A 1 42.49 -37.46 15.14
CA LYS A 1 41.28 -36.68 15.52
C LYS A 1 40.94 -35.51 14.55
N SER A 2 41.66 -35.31 13.44
CA SER A 2 41.38 -34.25 12.44
C SER A 2 40.43 -34.66 11.31
N LEU A 3 40.22 -35.97 11.07
CA LEU A 3 39.45 -36.50 9.93
C LEU A 3 37.98 -36.04 9.87
N VAL A 4 37.38 -35.68 11.00
CA VAL A 4 35.97 -35.27 11.08
C VAL A 4 35.82 -33.76 11.24
N VAL A 5 36.80 -33.09 11.86
CA VAL A 5 36.74 -31.66 12.18
C VAL A 5 36.83 -30.80 10.92
N THR A 6 37.76 -31.12 10.00
CA THR A 6 37.96 -30.38 8.75
C THR A 6 36.74 -30.45 7.81
N PRO A 7 36.14 -31.62 7.53
CA PRO A 7 34.93 -31.67 6.71
C PRO A 7 33.73 -31.01 7.39
N TYR A 8 33.59 -31.10 8.72
CA TYR A 8 32.55 -30.37 9.46
C TYR A 8 32.68 -28.85 9.29
N GLN A 9 33.88 -28.30 9.46
CA GLN A 9 34.14 -26.86 9.26
C GLN A 9 33.86 -26.42 7.82
N HIS A 10 34.20 -27.27 6.84
CA HIS A 10 33.89 -26.98 5.44
C HIS A 10 32.38 -26.95 5.19
N LEU A 11 31.65 -27.92 5.75
CA LEU A 11 30.20 -28.00 5.62
C LEU A 11 29.52 -26.81 6.31
N GLN A 12 29.97 -26.44 7.50
CA GLN A 12 29.48 -25.24 8.21
C GLN A 12 29.72 -23.96 7.40
N THR A 13 30.89 -23.83 6.77
CA THR A 13 31.18 -22.70 5.88
C THR A 13 30.21 -22.66 4.69
N LYS A 14 29.91 -23.82 4.09
CA LYS A 14 28.96 -23.92 2.97
C LYS A 14 27.53 -23.59 3.40
N VAL A 15 27.12 -24.02 4.59
CA VAL A 15 25.81 -23.65 5.18
C VAL A 15 25.71 -22.14 5.35
N ASN A 16 26.72 -21.50 5.94
CA ASN A 16 26.75 -20.04 6.11
C ASN A 16 26.70 -19.31 4.76
N GLN A 17 27.47 -19.78 3.77
CA GLN A 17 27.43 -19.22 2.41
C GLN A 17 26.04 -19.33 1.78
N LEU A 18 25.36 -20.47 1.98
CA LEU A 18 24.01 -20.69 1.48
C LEU A 18 23.00 -19.75 2.17
N GLU A 19 23.10 -19.57 3.49
CA GLU A 19 22.25 -18.65 4.24
C GLU A 19 22.41 -17.20 3.76
N PHE A 20 23.65 -16.76 3.54
CA PHE A 20 23.91 -15.42 2.99
C PHE A 20 23.33 -15.26 1.58
N LEU A 21 23.48 -16.27 0.71
CA LEU A 21 22.92 -16.25 -0.63
C LEU A 21 21.38 -16.21 -0.60
N GLN A 22 20.75 -17.01 0.26
CA GLN A 22 19.31 -17.02 0.44
C GLN A 22 18.79 -15.65 0.93
N LYS A 23 19.48 -15.04 1.90
CA LYS A 23 19.14 -13.70 2.38
C LYS A 23 19.27 -12.65 1.29
N ALA A 24 20.37 -12.66 0.54
CA ALA A 24 20.59 -11.74 -0.58
C ALA A 24 19.55 -11.91 -1.69
N CYS A 25 19.25 -13.16 -2.07
CA CYS A 25 18.23 -13.48 -3.06
C CYS A 25 16.85 -12.97 -2.61
N ARG A 26 16.46 -13.24 -1.34
CA ARG A 26 15.20 -12.77 -0.77
C ARG A 26 15.09 -11.24 -0.83
N ILE A 27 16.12 -10.51 -0.41
CA ILE A 27 16.13 -9.04 -0.46
C ILE A 27 15.99 -8.55 -1.91
N SER A 28 16.70 -9.16 -2.86
CA SER A 28 16.62 -8.82 -4.28
C SER A 28 15.22 -9.05 -4.86
N THR A 29 14.64 -10.23 -4.64
CA THR A 29 13.29 -10.58 -5.11
C THR A 29 12.24 -9.64 -4.52
N GLN A 30 12.30 -9.33 -3.23
CA GLN A 30 11.34 -8.43 -2.60
C GLN A 30 11.50 -6.99 -3.08
N SER A 31 12.74 -6.54 -3.30
CA SER A 31 13.01 -5.23 -3.90
C SER A 31 12.40 -5.11 -5.31
N LEU A 32 12.57 -6.12 -6.16
CA LEU A 32 11.96 -6.17 -7.49
C LEU A 32 10.43 -6.14 -7.44
N ARG A 33 9.83 -6.89 -6.50
CA ARG A 33 8.37 -6.88 -6.29
C ARG A 33 7.84 -5.50 -5.87
N ILE A 34 8.56 -4.77 -5.02
CA ILE A 34 8.19 -3.41 -4.65
C ILE A 34 8.26 -2.48 -5.86
N VAL A 35 9.34 -2.56 -6.65
CA VAL A 35 9.51 -1.72 -7.85
C VAL A 35 8.36 -1.95 -8.83
N SER A 36 8.04 -3.21 -9.14
CA SER A 36 6.99 -3.54 -10.10
C SER A 36 5.60 -3.13 -9.61
N LYS A 37 5.24 -3.44 -8.34
CA LYS A 37 3.97 -2.99 -7.75
C LYS A 37 3.89 -1.47 -7.67
N SER A 38 4.99 -0.79 -7.37
CA SER A 38 5.04 0.68 -7.35
C SER A 38 4.77 1.27 -8.73
N GLN A 39 5.35 0.72 -9.79
CA GLN A 39 5.07 1.17 -11.16
C GLN A 39 3.59 0.98 -11.54
N SER A 40 3.00 -0.17 -11.18
CA SER A 40 1.56 -0.40 -11.37
C SER A 40 0.70 0.57 -10.57
N LEU A 41 1.10 0.88 -9.34
CA LEU A 41 0.41 1.87 -8.50
C LEU A 41 0.41 3.25 -9.15
N HIS A 42 1.54 3.73 -9.69
CA HIS A 42 1.58 5.03 -10.37
C HIS A 42 0.58 5.08 -11.51
N LYS A 43 0.52 4.04 -12.35
CA LYS A 43 -0.46 3.94 -13.44
C LYS A 43 -1.91 3.96 -12.93
N GLN A 44 -2.18 3.29 -11.81
CA GLN A 44 -3.51 3.27 -11.18
C GLN A 44 -3.89 4.64 -10.61
N VAL A 45 -2.95 5.36 -9.99
CA VAL A 45 -3.19 6.71 -9.45
C VAL A 45 -3.46 7.70 -10.58
N GLU A 46 -2.68 7.65 -11.67
CA GLU A 46 -2.92 8.51 -12.83
C GLU A 46 -4.26 8.20 -13.50
N LYS A 47 -4.64 6.92 -13.60
CA LYS A 47 -5.97 6.52 -14.07
C LYS A 47 -7.07 7.03 -13.14
N LEU A 48 -6.90 6.93 -11.83
CA LEU A 48 -7.88 7.42 -10.86
C LEU A 48 -8.13 8.93 -11.04
N LYS A 49 -7.07 9.72 -11.24
CA LYS A 49 -7.18 11.16 -11.46
C LYS A 49 -7.92 11.50 -12.75
N SER A 50 -7.74 10.71 -13.83
CA SER A 50 -8.37 10.99 -15.11
C SER A 50 -9.82 10.49 -15.21
N THR A 51 -10.12 9.31 -14.66
CA THR A 51 -11.45 8.73 -14.74
C THR A 51 -12.38 9.20 -13.63
N GLY A 52 -11.85 9.48 -12.44
CA GLY A 52 -12.65 9.78 -11.26
C GLY A 52 -13.60 8.64 -10.89
N ILE A 53 -13.19 7.39 -11.08
CA ILE A 53 -14.03 6.21 -10.76
C ILE A 53 -13.67 5.69 -9.36
N ALA A 54 -14.67 5.57 -8.48
CA ALA A 54 -14.48 5.10 -7.10
C ALA A 54 -13.84 3.70 -7.03
N ARG A 55 -14.17 2.80 -7.96
CA ARG A 55 -13.57 1.46 -8.06
C ARG A 55 -12.06 1.49 -8.35
N ASP A 56 -11.57 2.49 -9.08
CA ASP A 56 -10.14 2.64 -9.34
C ASP A 56 -9.39 3.09 -8.05
N ALA A 57 -10.05 3.82 -7.15
CA ALA A 57 -9.50 4.16 -5.84
C ALA A 57 -9.30 2.92 -4.96
N VAL A 58 -10.26 1.98 -4.98
CA VAL A 58 -10.12 0.70 -4.25
C VAL A 58 -8.94 -0.11 -4.76
N LYS A 59 -8.73 -0.18 -6.08
CA LYS A 59 -7.60 -0.89 -6.67
C LYS A 59 -6.26 -0.28 -6.25
N ALA A 60 -6.16 1.06 -6.30
CA ALA A 60 -4.98 1.78 -5.87
C ALA A 60 -4.70 1.57 -4.37
N ALA A 61 -5.73 1.70 -3.53
CA ALA A 61 -5.65 1.45 -2.09
C ALA A 61 -5.21 0.02 -1.76
N ARG A 62 -5.70 -0.98 -2.51
CA ARG A 62 -5.28 -2.37 -2.31
C ARG A 62 -3.82 -2.59 -2.70
N THR A 63 -3.38 -2.03 -3.82
CA THR A 63 -1.98 -2.08 -4.24
C THR A 63 -1.07 -1.40 -3.21
N LEU A 64 -1.50 -0.29 -2.61
CA LEU A 64 -0.80 0.38 -1.50
C LEU A 64 -0.64 -0.54 -0.30
N LYS A 65 -1.72 -1.19 0.15
CA LYS A 65 -1.70 -2.14 1.26
C LYS A 65 -0.75 -3.31 1.01
N ASP A 66 -0.78 -3.89 -0.18
CA ASP A 66 0.13 -4.98 -0.54
C ASP A 66 1.60 -4.56 -0.44
N ILE A 67 1.93 -3.35 -0.90
CA ILE A 67 3.30 -2.82 -0.81
C ILE A 67 3.70 -2.63 0.65
N GLN A 68 2.81 -2.08 1.48
CA GLN A 68 3.04 -1.92 2.93
C GLN A 68 3.24 -3.26 3.63
N GLN A 69 2.53 -4.31 3.22
CA GLN A 69 2.72 -5.65 3.76
C GLN A 69 4.11 -6.21 3.41
N ILE A 70 4.59 -6.03 2.17
CA ILE A 70 5.95 -6.45 1.79
C ILE A 70 7.01 -5.72 2.63
N PHE A 71 6.78 -4.44 2.94
CA PHE A 71 7.64 -3.66 3.84
C PHE A 71 7.66 -4.19 5.28
N ALA A 72 6.55 -4.76 5.76
CA ALA A 72 6.45 -5.31 7.11
C ALA A 72 7.11 -6.70 7.23
N GLU A 73 7.02 -7.52 6.19
CA GLU A 73 7.52 -8.91 6.18
C GLU A 73 9.03 -9.03 5.93
N THR A 74 9.68 -7.99 5.38
CA THR A 74 11.09 -8.03 4.97
C THR A 74 11.88 -6.85 5.49
N GLU A 75 13.03 -7.10 6.14
CA GLU A 75 14.03 -6.08 6.42
C GLU A 75 14.65 -5.55 5.11
N LEU A 76 14.08 -4.47 4.59
CA LEU A 76 14.57 -3.77 3.39
C LEU A 76 15.22 -2.42 3.73
N LYS A 77 15.44 -2.15 5.02
CA LYS A 77 16.04 -0.92 5.51
C LYS A 77 17.48 -0.79 4.95
N GLY A 78 17.85 0.38 4.43
CA GLY A 78 19.16 0.62 3.82
C GLY A 78 19.26 0.25 2.33
N VAL A 79 18.23 -0.34 1.72
CA VAL A 79 18.19 -0.53 0.26
C VAL A 79 17.73 0.77 -0.41
N LYS A 80 18.67 1.56 -0.94
CA LYS A 80 18.42 2.89 -1.52
C LYS A 80 17.25 2.95 -2.52
N VAL A 81 17.11 1.93 -3.36
CA VAL A 81 16.03 1.84 -4.35
C VAL A 81 14.68 1.76 -3.66
N VAL A 82 14.57 0.93 -2.62
CA VAL A 82 13.34 0.73 -1.84
C VAL A 82 12.98 1.99 -1.04
N GLU A 83 13.96 2.70 -0.49
CA GLU A 83 13.75 3.97 0.22
C GLU A 83 13.19 5.07 -0.68
N LYS A 84 13.65 5.15 -1.94
CA LYS A 84 13.08 6.07 -2.93
C LYS A 84 11.59 5.77 -3.18
N HIS A 85 11.24 4.50 -3.29
CA HIS A 85 9.85 4.07 -3.47
C HIS A 85 8.97 4.36 -2.25
N ARG A 86 9.53 4.32 -1.04
CA ARG A 86 8.81 4.66 0.19
C ARG A 86 8.27 6.09 0.18
N LYS A 87 9.09 7.08 -0.22
CA LYS A 87 8.64 8.49 -0.34
C LYS A 87 7.53 8.66 -1.38
N SER A 88 7.65 7.96 -2.50
CA SER A 88 6.64 7.95 -3.56
C SER A 88 5.32 7.30 -3.09
N LEU A 89 5.40 6.29 -2.22
CA LEU A 89 4.22 5.65 -1.62
C LEU A 89 3.40 6.60 -0.76
N ASP A 90 4.06 7.46 0.02
CA ASP A 90 3.37 8.47 0.83
C ASP A 90 2.62 9.47 -0.05
N GLN A 91 3.24 9.90 -1.16
CA GLN A 91 2.59 10.78 -2.13
C GLN A 91 1.40 10.11 -2.80
N ALA A 92 1.54 8.84 -3.22
CA ALA A 92 0.45 8.06 -3.80
C ALA A 92 -0.70 7.87 -2.80
N THR A 93 -0.38 7.61 -1.53
CA THR A 93 -1.39 7.49 -0.46
C THR A 93 -2.18 8.78 -0.31
N LYS A 94 -1.50 9.93 -0.22
CA LYS A 94 -2.16 11.24 -0.16
C LYS A 94 -3.04 11.48 -1.40
N ALA A 95 -2.55 11.16 -2.60
CA ALA A 95 -3.32 11.32 -3.82
C ALA A 95 -4.61 10.47 -3.82
N VAL A 96 -4.53 9.19 -3.44
CA VAL A 96 -5.70 8.31 -3.36
C VAL A 96 -6.70 8.80 -2.30
N VAL A 97 -6.22 9.29 -1.15
CA VAL A 97 -7.08 9.85 -0.11
C VAL A 97 -7.79 11.12 -0.60
N THR A 98 -7.08 12.05 -1.24
CA THR A 98 -7.67 13.29 -1.76
C THR A 98 -8.72 13.00 -2.83
N SER A 99 -8.38 12.22 -3.86
CA SER A 99 -9.36 11.85 -4.89
C SER A 99 -10.51 11.03 -4.31
N GLY A 100 -10.23 10.14 -3.34
CA GLY A 100 -11.26 9.38 -2.64
C GLY A 100 -12.27 10.28 -1.92
N LYS A 101 -11.80 11.35 -1.25
CA LYS A 101 -12.66 12.33 -0.58
C LYS A 101 -13.59 13.06 -1.55
N GLU A 102 -13.05 13.52 -2.68
CA GLU A 102 -13.83 14.20 -3.71
C GLU A 102 -14.92 13.28 -4.28
N LEU A 103 -14.56 12.04 -4.58
CA LEU A 103 -15.50 11.02 -5.06
C LEU A 103 -16.56 10.67 -4.03
N PHE A 104 -16.18 10.57 -2.76
CA PHE A 104 -17.09 10.28 -1.66
C PHE A 104 -18.11 11.41 -1.46
N GLN A 105 -17.66 12.66 -1.46
CA GLN A 105 -18.56 13.81 -1.36
C GLN A 105 -19.53 13.89 -2.55
N LYS A 106 -19.05 13.63 -3.77
CA LYS A 106 -19.90 13.56 -4.96
C LYS A 106 -20.91 12.41 -4.85
N ALA A 107 -20.49 11.25 -4.37
CA ALA A 107 -21.33 10.08 -4.20
C ALA A 107 -22.43 10.32 -3.15
N ILE A 108 -22.11 10.98 -2.02
CA ILE A 108 -23.10 11.38 -1.01
C ILE A 108 -24.12 12.38 -1.60
N LYS A 109 -23.66 13.39 -2.33
CA LYS A 109 -24.55 14.39 -2.96
C LYS A 109 -25.52 13.74 -3.96
N ASN A 110 -25.04 12.75 -4.69
CA ASN A 110 -25.82 12.05 -5.73
C ASN A 110 -26.53 10.80 -5.20
N LEU A 111 -26.42 10.48 -3.90
CA LEU A 111 -26.95 9.25 -3.29
C LEU A 111 -26.51 7.95 -3.98
N ASN A 112 -25.31 7.95 -4.59
CA ASN A 112 -24.78 6.77 -5.27
C ASN A 112 -24.17 5.79 -4.25
N GLN A 113 -24.98 4.83 -3.80
CA GLN A 113 -24.58 3.82 -2.81
C GLN A 113 -23.35 2.99 -3.25
N SER A 114 -23.22 2.70 -4.55
CA SER A 114 -22.10 1.92 -5.09
C SER A 114 -20.77 2.65 -4.90
N ASP A 115 -20.74 3.94 -5.26
CA ASP A 115 -19.54 4.77 -5.13
C ASP A 115 -19.23 5.10 -3.66
N ILE A 116 -20.27 5.28 -2.83
CA ILE A 116 -20.13 5.41 -1.36
C ILE A 116 -19.44 4.16 -0.80
N GLY A 117 -19.94 2.96 -1.11
CA GLY A 117 -19.35 1.71 -0.64
C GLY A 117 -17.89 1.54 -1.11
N ALA A 118 -17.62 1.83 -2.38
CA ALA A 118 -16.26 1.73 -2.93
C ALA A 118 -15.28 2.73 -2.28
N THR A 119 -15.68 3.98 -2.10
CA THR A 119 -14.80 4.99 -1.45
C THR A 119 -14.56 4.67 0.02
N LEU A 120 -15.57 4.21 0.77
CA LEU A 120 -15.40 3.72 2.14
C LEU A 120 -14.46 2.51 2.20
N GLN A 121 -14.59 1.56 1.28
CA GLN A 121 -13.69 0.42 1.19
C GLN A 121 -12.23 0.87 0.95
N ALA A 122 -12.02 1.87 0.08
CA ALA A 122 -10.69 2.43 -0.14
C ALA A 122 -10.12 3.08 1.14
N PHE A 123 -10.92 3.83 1.89
CA PHE A 123 -10.48 4.43 3.16
C PHE A 123 -10.18 3.38 4.23
N TYR A 124 -10.95 2.29 4.29
CA TYR A 124 -10.67 1.18 5.19
C TYR A 124 -9.32 0.53 4.87
N LEU A 125 -9.02 0.27 3.59
CA LEU A 125 -7.75 -0.29 3.16
C LEU A 125 -6.54 0.60 3.49
N LEU A 126 -6.76 1.92 3.61
CA LEU A 126 -5.73 2.90 3.94
C LEU A 126 -5.70 3.27 5.43
N HIS A 127 -6.48 2.57 6.27
CA HIS A 127 -6.59 2.84 7.71
C HIS A 127 -7.01 4.27 8.06
N CYS A 128 -7.81 4.91 7.20
CA CYS A 128 -8.27 6.29 7.39
C CYS A 128 -9.80 6.44 7.37
N LEU A 129 -10.54 5.34 7.58
CA LEU A 129 -12.00 5.30 7.50
C LEU A 129 -12.70 6.23 8.51
N THR A 130 -12.39 6.08 9.80
CA THR A 130 -13.04 6.79 10.91
C THR A 130 -13.12 8.31 10.68
N PRO A 131 -12.01 9.03 10.42
CA PRO A 131 -12.09 10.48 10.21
C PRO A 131 -12.88 10.87 8.96
N GLN A 132 -13.01 9.99 7.95
CA GLN A 132 -13.84 10.28 6.77
C GLN A 132 -15.34 10.10 7.06
N VAL A 133 -15.69 9.07 7.84
CA VAL A 133 -17.08 8.80 8.23
C VAL A 133 -17.58 9.92 9.15
N ASP A 134 -16.80 10.30 10.16
CA ASP A 134 -17.19 11.36 11.11
C ASP A 134 -17.44 12.70 10.39
N SER A 135 -16.56 13.05 9.45
CA SER A 135 -16.72 14.25 8.62
C SER A 135 -17.99 14.20 7.76
N ALA A 136 -18.33 13.04 7.19
CA ALA A 136 -19.56 12.89 6.42
C ALA A 136 -20.81 12.96 7.30
N LEU A 137 -20.80 12.32 8.47
CA LEU A 137 -21.90 12.37 9.43
C LEU A 137 -22.18 13.80 9.88
N ALA A 138 -21.13 14.56 10.24
CA ALA A 138 -21.27 15.97 10.59
C ALA A 138 -21.90 16.81 9.46
N THR A 139 -21.50 16.54 8.21
CA THR A 139 -22.07 17.22 7.04
C THR A 139 -23.54 16.88 6.81
N ILE A 140 -23.93 15.63 7.04
CA ILE A 140 -25.33 15.18 6.91
C ILE A 140 -26.17 15.76 8.04
N GLN A 141 -25.66 15.77 9.28
CA GLN A 141 -26.33 16.37 10.44
C GLN A 141 -26.55 17.87 10.25
N ASP A 142 -25.56 18.65 9.81
CA ASP A 142 -25.73 20.09 9.53
C ASP A 142 -26.81 20.34 8.46
N LYS A 143 -26.87 19.50 7.42
CA LYS A 143 -27.93 19.58 6.40
C LYS A 143 -29.32 19.21 6.91
N ALA A 144 -29.41 18.28 7.86
CA ALA A 144 -30.67 17.90 8.47
C ALA A 144 -31.19 19.01 9.40
N VAL A 145 -30.30 19.61 10.21
CA VAL A 145 -30.64 20.71 11.12
C VAL A 145 -31.09 21.96 10.37
N ARG A 146 -30.48 22.29 9.21
CA ARG A 146 -30.90 23.45 8.39
C ARG A 146 -32.21 23.26 7.61
N ARG A 147 -32.76 22.03 7.57
CA ARG A 147 -34.02 21.73 6.89
C ARG A 147 -35.22 21.71 7.84
N VAL A 148 -34.98 21.80 9.15
CA VAL A 148 -35.99 22.01 10.21
C VAL A 148 -36.08 23.50 10.48
#